data_AF-A0A9N9RSJ7-F1
#
_entry.id   AF-A0A9N9RSJ7-F1
#
_cell.length_a   1.000
_cell.length_b   1.000
_cell.length_c   1.000
_cell.angle_alpha   90.00
_cell.angle_beta   90.00
_cell.angle_gamma   90.00
#
_symmetry.space_group_name_H-M   'P 1'
#
loop_
_entity.id
_entity.type
_entity.pdbx_description
1 polymer ?
#
loop_
_entity_poly.entity_id
_entity_poly.type
_entity_poly.pdbx_seq_one_letter_code
_entity_poly.pdbx_strand_id
1 'polypeptide(L)'
;MLIMKSYFVVYRNRKIFTEMIDDLDEVIPKAQHVQEKFNIEAYYKKIRVVSIASSLTYSSLLIVFNIMPILEKFTGFILGTNVKWELPFKFYFPFDATQDYVYPIMYIYETWLCGKCAVEVLGSDLLFCNITSLITMRLELLRREIVEIDVENHEKSLESLKDFVKVHQHLKKIVDKLEKLYSFSLLGDILASTIITCLAAFNAVVK
;
A
#
# COMPACT_ATOMS: atom_id res chain seq x y z
N MET A 1 5.90 10.04 11.17
CA MET A 1 4.61 9.87 10.47
C MET A 1 4.45 8.44 9.92
N LEU A 2 5.45 7.90 9.21
CA LEU A 2 5.38 6.54 8.61
C LEU A 2 5.28 5.41 9.64
N ILE A 3 6.09 5.46 10.70
CA ILE A 3 6.04 4.48 11.82
C ILE A 3 4.70 4.51 12.56
N MET A 4 4.05 5.68 12.64
CA MET A 4 2.72 5.79 13.25
C MET A 4 1.67 5.12 12.39
N LYS A 5 1.85 5.07 11.07
CA LYS A 5 0.87 4.58 10.11
C LYS A 5 0.62 3.09 10.31
N SER A 6 1.67 2.27 10.22
CA SER A 6 1.52 0.82 10.37
C SER A 6 1.38 0.39 11.82
N TYR A 7 1.98 1.12 12.77
CA TYR A 7 1.70 0.90 14.19
C TYR A 7 0.23 1.18 14.54
N PHE A 8 -0.35 2.29 14.09
CA PHE A 8 -1.73 2.66 14.40
C PHE A 8 -2.74 1.77 13.66
N VAL A 9 -2.51 1.52 12.36
CA VAL A 9 -3.44 0.73 11.54
C VAL A 9 -3.36 -0.76 11.89
N VAL A 10 -2.16 -1.33 11.97
CA VAL A 10 -1.99 -2.79 12.09
C VAL A 10 -1.83 -3.22 13.55
N TYR A 11 -0.97 -2.55 14.33
CA TYR A 11 -0.67 -3.01 15.69
C TYR A 11 -1.74 -2.60 16.71
N ARG A 12 -2.13 -1.33 16.72
CA ARG A 12 -3.11 -0.79 17.69
C ARG A 12 -4.53 -1.30 17.42
N ASN A 13 -4.93 -1.39 16.15
CA ASN A 13 -6.28 -1.79 15.75
C ASN A 13 -6.34 -3.23 15.20
N ARG A 14 -5.37 -4.08 15.57
CA ARG A 14 -5.25 -5.47 15.07
C ARG A 14 -6.57 -6.25 15.11
N LYS A 15 -7.33 -6.14 16.19
CA LYS A 15 -8.62 -6.84 16.35
C LYS A 15 -9.63 -6.44 15.28
N ILE A 16 -9.84 -5.13 15.11
CA ILE A 16 -10.76 -4.57 14.10
C ILE A 16 -10.30 -4.98 12.70
N PHE A 17 -8.99 -4.97 12.45
CA PHE A 17 -8.43 -5.39 11.18
C PHE A 17 -8.67 -6.88 10.90
N THR A 18 -8.40 -7.76 11.87
CA THR A 18 -8.66 -9.20 11.74
C THR A 18 -10.15 -9.47 11.51
N GLU A 19 -11.03 -8.88 12.31
CA GLU A 19 -12.48 -9.01 12.13
C GLU A 19 -12.93 -8.55 10.73
N MET A 20 -12.35 -7.48 10.19
CA MET A 20 -12.67 -6.99 8.86
C MET A 20 -12.21 -7.95 7.75
N ILE A 21 -11.07 -8.62 7.91
CA ILE A 21 -10.61 -9.65 6.97
C ILE A 21 -11.49 -10.89 7.06
N ASP A 22 -11.88 -11.30 8.26
CA ASP A 22 -12.78 -12.43 8.47
C ASP A 22 -14.17 -12.14 7.85
N ASP A 23 -14.74 -10.96 8.10
CA ASP A 23 -15.97 -10.48 7.46
C ASP A 23 -15.87 -10.50 5.93
N LEU A 24 -14.71 -10.09 5.37
CA LEU A 24 -14.48 -10.09 3.93
C LEU A 24 -14.37 -11.50 3.35
N ASP A 25 -13.73 -12.43 4.05
CA ASP A 25 -13.62 -13.83 3.64
C ASP A 25 -14.97 -14.57 3.67
N GLU A 26 -15.84 -14.23 4.63
CA GLU A 26 -17.21 -14.76 4.68
C GLU A 26 -18.06 -14.28 3.49
N VAL A 27 -17.87 -13.04 3.05
CA VAL A 27 -18.65 -12.43 1.99
C VAL A 27 -18.23 -12.88 0.60
N ILE A 28 -16.97 -13.28 0.41
CA ILE A 28 -16.46 -13.76 -0.88
C ILE A 28 -17.01 -15.16 -1.15
N PRO A 29 -17.67 -15.40 -2.30
CA PRO A 29 -18.23 -16.72 -2.61
C PRO A 29 -17.12 -17.77 -2.74
N LYS A 30 -17.18 -18.80 -1.89
CA LYS A 30 -16.19 -19.91 -1.84
C LYS A 30 -16.53 -21.05 -2.80
N ALA A 31 -17.76 -21.08 -3.33
CA ALA A 31 -18.22 -22.17 -4.18
C ALA A 31 -17.61 -22.08 -5.59
N GLN A 32 -16.91 -23.13 -6.01
CA GLN A 32 -16.15 -23.16 -7.27
C GLN A 32 -17.00 -22.81 -8.50
N HIS A 33 -18.23 -23.31 -8.58
CA HIS A 33 -19.15 -23.01 -9.69
C HIS A 33 -19.50 -21.52 -9.80
N VAL A 34 -19.56 -20.79 -8.67
CA VAL A 34 -19.80 -19.34 -8.65
C VAL A 34 -18.54 -18.59 -9.06
N GLN A 35 -17.36 -19.05 -8.62
CA GLN A 35 -16.08 -18.42 -8.96
C GLN A 35 -15.78 -18.51 -10.46
N GLU A 36 -16.05 -19.68 -11.06
CA GLU A 36 -15.89 -19.91 -12.49
C GLU A 36 -16.92 -19.09 -13.29
N LYS A 37 -18.20 -19.10 -12.88
CA LYS A 37 -19.26 -18.32 -13.54
C LYS A 37 -18.91 -16.83 -13.65
N PHE A 38 -18.35 -16.25 -12.60
CA PHE A 38 -18.05 -14.82 -12.55
C PHE A 38 -16.59 -14.46 -12.84
N ASN A 39 -15.74 -15.44 -13.18
CA ASN A 39 -14.32 -15.27 -13.48
C ASN A 39 -13.57 -14.49 -12.38
N ILE A 40 -13.74 -14.92 -11.13
CA ILE A 40 -13.14 -14.28 -9.95
C ILE A 40 -11.60 -14.31 -10.01
N GLU A 41 -11.02 -15.33 -10.65
CA GLU A 41 -9.58 -15.44 -10.87
C GLU A 41 -8.99 -14.24 -11.63
N ALA A 42 -9.73 -13.69 -12.60
CA ALA A 42 -9.29 -12.51 -13.33
C ALA A 42 -9.18 -11.29 -12.40
N TYR A 43 -10.04 -11.16 -11.39
CA TYR A 43 -9.95 -10.09 -10.39
C TYR A 43 -8.73 -10.28 -9.49
N TYR A 44 -8.49 -11.49 -8.97
CA TYR A 44 -7.29 -11.78 -8.20
C TYR A 44 -6.01 -11.55 -9.00
N LYS A 45 -6.00 -11.91 -10.28
CA LYS A 45 -4.87 -11.62 -11.18
C LYS A 45 -4.63 -10.12 -11.32
N LYS A 46 -5.68 -9.31 -11.50
CA LYS A 46 -5.57 -7.84 -11.54
C LYS A 46 -5.01 -7.27 -10.24
N ILE A 47 -5.56 -7.67 -9.10
CA ILE A 47 -5.08 -7.25 -7.77
C ILE A 47 -3.60 -7.61 -7.57
N ARG A 48 -3.21 -8.83 -7.96
CA ARG A 48 -1.83 -9.31 -7.91
C ARG A 48 -0.91 -8.51 -8.83
N VAL A 49 -1.33 -8.21 -10.06
CA VAL A 49 -0.53 -7.41 -11.00
C VAL A 49 -0.29 -6.01 -10.44
N VAL A 50 -1.32 -5.36 -9.89
CA VAL A 50 -1.17 -4.04 -9.24
C VAL A 50 -0.19 -4.14 -8.06
N SER A 51 -0.36 -5.13 -7.17
CA SER A 51 0.53 -5.33 -6.03
C SER A 51 1.99 -5.56 -6.43
N ILE A 52 2.24 -6.38 -7.45
CA ILE A 52 3.58 -6.66 -7.97
C ILE A 52 4.15 -5.40 -8.64
N ALA A 53 3.38 -4.71 -9.48
CA ALA A 53 3.82 -3.50 -10.16
C ALA A 53 4.22 -2.42 -9.15
N SER A 54 3.38 -2.14 -8.16
CA SER A 54 3.69 -1.19 -7.08
C SER A 54 4.95 -1.60 -6.30
N SER A 55 5.11 -2.90 -5.99
CA SER A 55 6.29 -3.40 -5.29
C SER A 55 7.58 -3.25 -6.11
N LEU A 56 7.51 -3.50 -7.42
CA LEU A 56 8.64 -3.31 -8.34
C LEU A 56 9.03 -1.84 -8.45
N THR A 57 8.05 -0.94 -8.57
CA THR A 57 8.31 0.51 -8.63
C THR A 57 8.99 1.01 -7.35
N TYR A 58 8.52 0.62 -6.16
CA TYR A 58 9.17 1.02 -4.92
C TYR A 58 10.58 0.42 -4.77
N SER A 59 10.74 -0.84 -5.17
CA SER A 59 12.05 -1.51 -5.13
C SER A 59 13.06 -0.84 -6.06
N SER A 60 12.66 -0.44 -7.27
CA SER A 60 13.56 0.25 -8.20
C SER A 60 13.95 1.64 -7.70
N LEU A 61 13.01 2.40 -7.10
CA LEU A 61 13.31 3.69 -6.49
C LEU A 61 14.31 3.58 -5.34
N LEU A 62 14.15 2.58 -4.47
CA LEU A 62 15.11 2.31 -3.39
C LEU A 62 16.50 1.99 -3.92
N ILE A 63 16.59 1.14 -4.95
CA ILE A 63 17.87 0.77 -5.56
C ILE A 63 18.55 2.01 -6.15
N VAL A 64 17.81 2.82 -6.92
CA VAL A 64 18.35 4.05 -7.53
C VAL A 64 18.82 5.02 -6.45
N PHE A 65 18.02 5.25 -5.42
CA PHE A 65 18.35 6.18 -4.33
C PHE A 65 19.62 5.76 -3.58
N ASN A 66 19.78 4.48 -3.25
CA ASN A 66 20.97 4.00 -2.55
C ASN A 66 22.19 3.97 -3.48
N ILE A 67 22.05 3.64 -4.77
CA ILE A 67 23.19 3.61 -5.70
C ILE A 67 23.73 5.02 -6.03
N MET A 68 22.90 6.06 -5.97
CA MET A 68 23.26 7.43 -6.33
C MET A 68 24.56 7.97 -5.67
N PRO A 69 24.75 7.92 -4.33
CA PRO A 69 25.99 8.38 -3.70
C PRO A 69 27.22 7.56 -4.10
N ILE A 70 27.05 6.26 -4.38
CA ILE A 70 28.15 5.40 -4.88
C ILE A 70 28.57 5.85 -6.28
N LEU A 71 27.60 6.15 -7.15
CA LEU A 71 27.87 6.65 -8.50
C LEU A 71 28.58 8.01 -8.47
N GLU A 72 28.14 8.95 -7.62
CA GLU A 72 28.80 10.26 -7.47
C GLU A 72 30.26 10.14 -7.02
N LYS A 73 30.55 9.19 -6.12
CA LYS A 73 31.92 8.91 -5.68
C LYS A 73 32.74 8.27 -6.81
N PHE A 74 32.16 7.33 -7.54
CA PHE A 74 32.83 6.65 -8.65
C PHE A 74 33.16 7.61 -9.80
N THR A 75 32.25 8.50 -10.17
CA THR A 75 32.50 9.53 -11.18
C THR A 75 33.54 10.54 -10.70
N GLY A 76 33.51 10.94 -9.43
CA GLY A 76 34.54 11.80 -8.84
C GLY A 76 35.94 11.18 -8.89
N PHE A 77 36.04 9.88 -8.59
CA PHE A 77 37.30 9.14 -8.72
C PHE A 77 37.85 9.15 -10.15
N ILE A 78 36.98 8.91 -11.15
CA ILE A 78 37.37 8.97 -12.57
C ILE A 78 37.81 10.38 -12.98
N LEU A 79 37.14 11.41 -12.47
CA LEU A 79 37.42 12.83 -12.77
C LEU A 79 38.60 13.41 -11.97
N GLY A 80 39.22 12.62 -11.09
CA GLY A 80 40.31 13.08 -10.22
C GLY A 80 39.86 14.07 -9.13
N THR A 81 38.55 14.15 -8.85
CA THR A 81 38.01 15.00 -7.78
C THR A 81 37.90 14.21 -6.47
N ASN A 82 38.41 14.78 -5.38
CA ASN A 82 38.29 14.20 -4.05
C ASN A 82 36.89 14.48 -3.47
N VAL A 83 35.88 13.74 -3.95
CA VAL A 83 34.53 13.71 -3.38
C VAL A 83 34.60 12.99 -2.03
N LYS A 84 34.09 13.59 -0.95
CA LYS A 84 34.06 12.93 0.37
C LYS A 84 33.01 11.81 0.41
N TRP A 85 33.15 10.87 1.34
CA TRP A 85 32.08 9.90 1.61
C TRP A 85 30.87 10.64 2.17
N GLU A 86 29.77 10.62 1.44
CA GLU A 86 28.48 11.15 1.88
C GLU A 86 27.49 10.00 2.08
N LEU A 87 26.86 9.99 3.25
CA LEU A 87 25.78 9.05 3.53
C LEU A 87 24.53 9.44 2.70
N PRO A 88 23.69 8.46 2.29
CA PRO A 88 22.46 8.74 1.55
C PRO A 88 21.54 9.76 2.24
N PHE A 89 21.52 9.75 3.57
CA PHE A 89 20.77 10.71 4.37
C PHE A 89 21.71 11.62 5.16
N LYS A 90 21.38 12.93 5.18
CA LYS A 90 22.12 13.94 5.94
C LYS A 90 21.63 14.00 7.39
N PHE A 91 21.85 12.94 8.15
CA PHE A 91 21.55 12.90 9.58
C PHE A 91 22.68 13.49 10.43
N TYR A 92 22.32 14.09 11.56
CA TYR A 92 23.29 14.45 12.58
C TYR A 92 23.63 13.24 13.43
N PHE A 93 24.91 12.89 13.49
CA PHE A 93 25.43 11.86 14.38
C PHE A 93 26.34 12.51 15.44
N PRO A 94 26.30 12.03 16.70
CA PRO A 94 27.20 12.53 17.75
C PRO A 94 28.66 12.07 17.56
N PHE A 95 28.96 11.36 16.47
CA PHE A 95 30.28 10.88 16.05
C PHE A 95 30.47 11.12 14.55
N ASP A 96 31.71 11.02 14.08
CA ASP A 96 32.03 11.20 12.66
C ASP A 96 31.72 9.93 11.85
N ALA A 97 30.55 9.93 11.20
CA ALA A 97 30.06 8.83 10.39
C ALA A 97 30.73 8.73 9.00
N THR A 98 31.59 9.69 8.64
CA THR A 98 32.28 9.74 7.34
C THR A 98 33.68 9.10 7.36
N GLN A 99 34.12 8.60 8.52
CA GLN A 99 35.39 7.89 8.66
C GLN A 99 35.37 6.57 7.90
N ASP A 100 36.48 6.22 7.26
CA ASP A 100 36.55 5.09 6.31
C ASP A 100 36.09 3.74 6.89
N TYR A 101 36.28 3.50 8.19
CA TYR A 101 35.86 2.26 8.87
C TYR A 101 34.42 2.30 9.41
N VAL A 102 33.89 3.49 9.71
CA VAL A 102 32.53 3.69 10.23
C VAL A 102 31.53 3.79 9.09
N TYR A 103 31.92 4.44 8.00
CA TYR A 103 31.09 4.68 6.82
C TYR A 103 30.38 3.42 6.29
N PRO A 104 31.04 2.28 6.01
CA PRO A 104 30.34 1.11 5.46
C PRO A 104 29.29 0.55 6.43
N ILE A 105 29.53 0.64 7.74
CA ILE A 105 28.57 0.19 8.77
C ILE A 105 27.35 1.11 8.77
N MET A 106 27.57 2.42 8.76
CA MET A 106 26.51 3.43 8.75
C MET A 106 25.70 3.40 7.45
N TYR A 107 26.37 3.17 6.32
CA TYR A 107 25.73 3.03 5.03
C TYR A 107 24.78 1.82 4.99
N ILE A 108 25.21 0.65 5.48
CA ILE A 108 24.36 -0.54 5.59
C ILE A 108 23.17 -0.26 6.52
N TYR A 109 23.43 0.40 7.65
CA TYR A 109 22.40 0.76 8.61
C TYR A 109 21.33 1.69 8.01
N GLU A 110 21.73 2.77 7.33
CA GLU A 110 20.81 3.69 6.66
C GLU A 110 20.02 3.02 5.53
N THR A 111 20.69 2.21 4.72
CA THR A 111 20.04 1.42 3.65
C THR A 111 18.96 0.51 4.25
N TRP A 112 19.27 -0.18 5.35
CA TRP A 112 18.33 -1.05 6.05
C TRP A 112 17.14 -0.28 6.62
N LEU A 113 17.39 0.85 7.30
CA LEU A 113 16.34 1.71 7.84
C LEU A 113 15.42 2.25 6.74
N CYS A 114 16.01 2.71 5.63
CA CYS A 114 15.28 3.18 4.47
C CYS A 114 14.39 2.07 3.87
N GLY A 115 14.96 0.87 3.67
CA GLY A 115 14.20 -0.28 3.19
C GLY A 115 13.06 -0.67 4.13
N LYS A 116 13.29 -0.67 5.45
CA LYS A 116 12.24 -0.91 6.45
C LYS A 116 11.10 0.10 6.35
N CYS A 117 11.41 1.39 6.26
CA CYS A 117 10.42 2.44 6.14
C CYS A 117 9.60 2.29 4.84
N ALA A 118 10.27 1.99 3.72
CA ALA A 118 9.59 1.84 2.44
C ALA A 118 8.67 0.60 2.41
N VAL A 119 9.10 -0.54 2.96
CA VAL A 119 8.25 -1.73 3.09
C VAL A 119 7.04 -1.45 3.98
N GLU A 120 7.23 -0.70 5.06
CA GLU A 120 6.15 -0.34 5.98
C GLU A 120 5.08 0.53 5.30
N VAL A 121 5.50 1.55 4.55
CA VAL A 121 4.60 2.44 3.79
C VAL A 121 3.88 1.67 2.68
N LEU A 122 4.64 1.00 1.81
CA LEU A 122 4.09 0.24 0.71
C LEU A 122 3.13 -0.86 1.20
N GLY A 123 3.50 -1.56 2.27
CA GLY A 123 2.67 -2.61 2.85
C GLY A 123 1.31 -2.08 3.32
N SER A 124 1.30 -0.95 4.03
CA SER A 124 0.06 -0.30 4.47
C SER A 124 -0.83 0.11 3.29
N ASP A 125 -0.25 0.71 2.25
CA ASP A 125 -1.00 1.20 1.09
C ASP A 125 -1.54 0.04 0.25
N LEU A 126 -0.74 -1.03 0.07
CA LEU A 126 -1.17 -2.24 -0.62
C LEU A 126 -2.30 -2.97 0.12
N LEU A 127 -2.27 -3.00 1.46
CA LEU A 127 -3.37 -3.58 2.24
C LEU A 127 -4.68 -2.84 1.97
N PHE A 128 -4.66 -1.50 2.02
CA PHE A 128 -5.83 -0.69 1.70
C PHE A 128 -6.32 -0.92 0.27
N CYS A 129 -5.42 -0.86 -0.72
CA CYS A 129 -5.74 -1.09 -2.13
C CYS A 129 -6.31 -2.50 -2.39
N ASN A 130 -5.78 -3.53 -1.72
CA ASN A 130 -6.27 -4.90 -1.89
C ASN A 130 -7.66 -5.08 -1.27
N ILE A 131 -7.89 -4.59 -0.05
CA ILE A 131 -9.20 -4.69 0.60
C ILE A 131 -10.28 -3.94 -0.20
N THR A 132 -10.00 -2.70 -0.61
CA THR A 132 -10.91 -1.92 -1.47
C THR A 132 -11.18 -2.60 -2.80
N SER A 133 -10.18 -3.23 -3.41
CA SER A 133 -10.35 -3.98 -4.65
C SER A 133 -11.23 -5.22 -4.47
N LEU A 134 -11.10 -5.93 -3.35
CA LEU A 134 -11.94 -7.08 -3.00
C LEU A 134 -13.40 -6.67 -2.72
N ILE A 135 -13.60 -5.56 -2.01
CA ILE A 135 -14.95 -4.98 -1.81
C ILE A 135 -15.57 -4.60 -3.16
N THR A 136 -14.80 -3.94 -4.02
CA THR A 136 -15.25 -3.53 -5.36
C THR A 136 -15.60 -4.75 -6.21
N MET A 137 -14.77 -5.80 -6.16
CA MET A 137 -15.06 -7.08 -6.81
C MET A 137 -16.39 -7.65 -6.33
N ARG A 138 -16.64 -7.71 -5.02
CA ARG A 138 -17.92 -8.25 -4.51
C ARG A 138 -19.10 -7.39 -4.90
N LEU A 139 -18.99 -6.06 -4.86
CA LEU A 139 -20.06 -5.16 -5.31
C LEU A 139 -20.41 -5.39 -6.79
N GLU A 140 -19.41 -5.63 -7.63
CA GLU A 140 -19.60 -5.97 -9.04
C GLU A 140 -20.25 -7.35 -9.24
N LEU A 141 -19.92 -8.34 -8.40
CA LEU A 141 -20.62 -9.63 -8.39
C LEU A 141 -22.09 -9.45 -8.01
N LEU A 142 -22.33 -8.69 -6.93
CA LEU A 142 -23.67 -8.41 -6.43
C LEU A 142 -24.52 -7.67 -7.48
N ARG A 143 -23.92 -6.77 -8.26
CA ARG A 143 -24.54 -6.09 -9.41
C ARG A 143 -24.97 -7.07 -10.51
N ARG A 144 -24.23 -8.16 -10.72
CA ARG A 144 -24.61 -9.18 -11.72
C ARG A 144 -25.69 -10.10 -11.18
N GLU A 145 -25.58 -10.52 -9.92
CA GLU A 145 -26.58 -11.34 -9.24
C GLU A 145 -27.97 -10.68 -9.27
N ILE A 146 -28.08 -9.37 -9.02
CA ILE A 146 -29.37 -8.65 -9.06
C ILE A 146 -30.00 -8.60 -10.46
N VAL A 147 -29.20 -8.56 -11.52
CA VAL A 147 -29.68 -8.55 -12.91
C VAL A 147 -30.21 -9.92 -13.33
N GLU A 148 -29.72 -10.99 -12.71
CA GLU A 148 -30.15 -12.37 -12.98
C GLU A 148 -31.37 -12.82 -12.17
N ILE A 149 -31.95 -11.95 -11.33
CA ILE A 149 -33.12 -12.29 -10.53
C ILE A 149 -34.33 -12.50 -11.45
N ASP A 150 -34.90 -13.70 -11.39
CA ASP A 150 -36.16 -14.03 -12.05
C ASP A 150 -37.32 -13.28 -11.38
N VAL A 151 -38.01 -12.44 -12.16
CA VAL A 151 -39.13 -11.60 -11.71
C VAL A 151 -40.47 -12.34 -11.80
N GLU A 152 -40.53 -13.46 -12.54
CA GLU A 152 -41.77 -14.23 -12.73
C GLU A 152 -42.17 -14.98 -11.46
N ASN A 153 -41.19 -15.41 -10.66
CA ASN A 153 -41.44 -16.06 -9.37
C ASN A 153 -41.31 -15.07 -8.21
N HIS A 154 -42.43 -14.48 -7.81
CA HIS A 154 -42.47 -13.46 -6.76
C HIS A 154 -41.83 -13.91 -5.42
N GLU A 155 -42.00 -15.17 -5.01
CA GLU A 155 -41.46 -15.67 -3.74
C GLU A 155 -39.94 -15.78 -3.79
N LYS A 156 -39.40 -16.37 -4.86
CA LYS A 156 -37.94 -16.47 -5.08
C LYS A 156 -37.28 -15.12 -5.34
N SER A 157 -37.97 -14.22 -6.02
CA SER A 157 -37.49 -12.85 -6.27
C SER A 157 -37.34 -12.08 -4.96
N LEU A 158 -38.33 -12.19 -4.07
CA LEU A 158 -38.32 -11.54 -2.76
C LEU A 158 -37.21 -12.09 -1.85
N GLU A 159 -36.97 -13.41 -1.88
CA GLU A 159 -35.86 -14.04 -1.16
C GLU A 159 -34.50 -13.58 -1.69
N SER A 160 -34.31 -13.60 -3.01
CA SER A 160 -33.08 -13.15 -3.67
C SER A 160 -32.78 -11.67 -3.37
N LEU A 161 -33.81 -10.82 -3.36
CA LEU A 161 -33.68 -9.40 -3.01
C LEU A 161 -33.31 -9.20 -1.53
N LYS A 162 -33.90 -9.98 -0.62
CA LYS A 162 -33.52 -9.94 0.81
C LYS A 162 -32.05 -10.30 0.99
N ASP A 163 -31.57 -11.33 0.30
CA ASP A 163 -30.16 -11.73 0.39
C ASP A 163 -29.21 -10.71 -0.23
N PHE A 164 -29.59 -10.12 -1.37
CA PHE A 164 -28.88 -8.97 -1.94
C PHE A 164 -28.70 -7.84 -0.92
N VAL A 165 -29.79 -7.44 -0.25
CA VAL A 165 -29.76 -6.35 0.75
C VAL A 165 -28.87 -6.72 1.93
N LYS A 166 -28.93 -7.96 2.43
CA LYS A 166 -28.06 -8.43 3.52
C LYS A 166 -26.59 -8.34 3.14
N VAL A 167 -26.21 -8.82 1.95
CA VAL A 167 -24.81 -8.79 1.47
C VAL A 167 -24.34 -7.34 1.30
N HIS A 168 -25.16 -6.48 0.69
CA HIS A 168 -24.83 -5.06 0.53
C HIS A 168 -24.62 -4.36 1.88
N GLN A 169 -25.52 -4.58 2.85
CA GLN A 169 -25.38 -4.03 4.20
C GLN A 169 -24.13 -4.54 4.90
N HIS A 170 -23.76 -5.80 4.70
CA HIS A 170 -22.53 -6.37 5.26
C HIS A 170 -21.29 -5.72 4.63
N LEU A 171 -21.24 -5.58 3.30
CA LEU A 171 -20.16 -4.85 2.61
C LEU A 171 -20.03 -3.41 3.10
N LYS A 172 -21.16 -2.73 3.33
CA LYS A 172 -21.14 -1.38 3.90
C LYS A 172 -20.47 -1.35 5.28
N LYS A 173 -20.76 -2.31 6.16
CA LYS A 173 -20.11 -2.41 7.48
C LYS A 173 -18.59 -2.57 7.35
N ILE A 174 -18.12 -3.37 6.39
CA ILE A 174 -16.69 -3.55 6.11
C ILE A 174 -16.08 -2.22 5.66
N VAL A 175 -16.73 -1.49 4.74
CA VAL A 175 -16.28 -0.16 4.29
C VAL A 175 -16.21 0.83 5.45
N ASP A 176 -17.24 0.88 6.32
CA ASP A 176 -17.27 1.78 7.48
C ASP A 176 -16.13 1.46 8.49
N LYS A 177 -15.77 0.17 8.65
CA LYS A 177 -14.59 -0.24 9.45
C LYS A 177 -13.28 0.22 8.79
N LEU A 178 -13.15 0.01 7.48
CA LEU A 178 -11.97 0.39 6.71
C LEU A 178 -11.73 1.91 6.74
N GLU A 179 -12.79 2.70 6.57
CA GLU A 179 -12.76 4.16 6.63
C GLU A 179 -12.22 4.63 7.99
N LYS A 180 -12.74 4.09 9.10
CA LYS A 180 -12.26 4.44 10.45
C LYS A 180 -10.78 4.13 10.64
N LEU A 181 -10.26 3.07 10.01
CA LEU A 181 -8.85 2.69 10.11
C LEU A 181 -7.93 3.58 9.26
N TYR A 182 -8.36 3.92 8.03
CA TYR A 182 -7.48 4.55 7.04
C TYR A 182 -7.75 6.04 6.78
N SER A 183 -8.89 6.62 7.17
CA SER A 183 -9.21 8.03 6.83
C SER A 183 -8.16 9.02 7.31
N PHE A 184 -7.75 8.93 8.58
CA PHE A 184 -6.70 9.81 9.12
C PHE A 184 -5.34 9.55 8.46
N SER A 185 -5.07 8.28 8.18
CA SER A 185 -3.83 7.81 7.53
C SER A 185 -3.67 8.41 6.13
N LEU A 186 -4.72 8.28 5.30
CA LEU A 186 -4.78 8.79 3.93
C LEU A 186 -4.71 10.32 3.88
N LEU A 187 -5.39 11.00 4.81
CA LEU A 187 -5.29 12.45 4.93
C LEU A 187 -3.85 12.88 5.22
N GLY A 188 -3.16 12.17 6.12
CA GLY A 188 -1.75 12.39 6.40
C GLY A 188 -0.89 12.26 5.15
N ASP A 189 -1.08 11.21 4.34
CA ASP A 189 -0.31 11.00 3.11
C ASP A 189 -0.52 12.09 2.07
N ILE A 190 -1.77 12.52 1.88
CA ILE A 190 -2.10 13.58 0.92
C ILE A 190 -1.46 14.90 1.36
N LEU A 191 -1.49 15.23 2.65
CA LEU A 191 -0.85 16.44 3.16
C LEU A 191 0.68 16.37 3.03
N ALA A 192 1.29 15.24 3.42
CA ALA A 192 2.74 15.08 3.33
C ALA A 192 3.23 15.10 1.88
N SER A 193 2.55 14.41 0.96
CA SER A 193 2.90 14.44 -0.47
C SER A 193 2.78 15.85 -1.05
N THR A 194 1.73 16.59 -0.71
CA THR A 194 1.57 18.00 -1.13
C THR A 194 2.75 18.85 -0.63
N ILE A 195 3.08 18.77 0.65
CA ILE A 195 4.21 19.53 1.23
C ILE A 195 5.53 19.16 0.54
N ILE A 196 5.81 17.86 0.37
CA ILE A 196 7.03 17.37 -0.27
C ILE A 196 7.12 17.87 -1.71
N THR A 197 6.05 17.77 -2.48
CA THR A 197 6.01 18.26 -3.87
C THR A 197 6.20 19.78 -3.95
N CYS A 198 5.58 20.55 -3.05
CA CYS A 198 5.79 22.00 -2.99
C CYS A 198 7.24 22.37 -2.68
N LEU A 199 7.86 21.71 -1.69
CA LEU A 199 9.27 21.93 -1.36
C LEU A 199 10.21 21.51 -2.50
N ALA A 200 9.92 20.40 -3.18
CA ALA A 200 10.67 19.96 -4.34
C ALA A 200 10.59 20.97 -5.49
N ALA A 201 9.40 21.52 -5.77
CA ALA A 201 9.21 22.56 -6.78
C ALA A 201 9.97 23.85 -6.43
N PHE A 202 9.93 24.28 -5.16
CA PHE A 202 10.71 25.42 -4.68
C PHE A 202 12.22 25.19 -4.86
N ASN A 203 12.73 24.03 -4.45
CA ASN A 203 14.13 23.66 -4.60
C ASN A 203 14.58 23.53 -6.07
N ALA A 204 13.66 23.26 -7.00
CA ALA A 204 13.97 23.23 -8.43
C ALA A 204 14.12 24.64 -9.03
N VAL A 205 13.46 25.64 -8.46
CA VAL A 205 13.52 27.05 -8.91
C VAL A 205 14.67 27.82 -8.26
N VAL A 206 14.98 27.51 -7.00
CA VAL A 206 16.01 28.23 -6.21
C VAL A 206 17.42 27.65 -6.40
N LYS A 207 17.56 26.60 -7.22
CA LYS A 207 18.86 26.05 -7.64
C LYS A 207 19.49 26.84 -8.79
#